data_AF-A0A199UW88-F1
#
_entry.id   AF-A0A199UW88-F1
#
_cell.length_a   1.000
_cell.length_b   1.000
_cell.length_c   1.000
_cell.angle_alpha   90.00
_cell.angle_beta   90.00
_cell.angle_gamma   90.00
#
_symmetry.space_group_name_H-M   'P 1'
#
loop_
_entity.id
_entity.type
_entity.pdbx_description
1 polymer ?
#
loop_
_entity_poly.entity_id
_entity_poly.type
_entity_poly.pdbx_seq_one_letter_code
_entity_poly.pdbx_strand_id
1 'polypeptide(L)'
;MSREIRSMRESLPNVLDSYKISKPLFAFILLLFDAILVALIISYVPYTKIDWDAYMSQVEGFLDGERDYTNLKGDTGPLVYPAGFLYVYSIIQFITGGQVYLAQVLFGILYIVNLGIVFFIYLKTDVLPWWALGLLCLSKRLHSIFVLRLFNDCFAMMLLHTSVALLLLEHWYLAMIIFSAAVSIKMNVLLYAPPLFLLMLKGMSIKGVFFALLGAASLQDNMVLFDRKE
;
A
#
# COMPACT_ATOMS: atom_id res chain seq x y z
N MET A 1 13.56 25.92 -49.42
CA MET A 1 12.34 25.24 -48.94
C MET A 1 12.59 24.04 -48.02
N SER A 2 13.16 22.90 -48.45
CA SER A 2 13.34 21.72 -47.55
C SER A 2 14.42 21.89 -46.46
N ARG A 3 15.48 22.65 -46.76
CA ARG A 3 16.56 22.96 -45.80
C ARG A 3 16.16 24.03 -44.77
N GLU A 4 15.33 24.98 -45.17
CA GLU A 4 14.80 26.02 -44.26
C GLU A 4 13.79 25.45 -43.27
N ILE A 5 12.93 24.51 -43.70
CA ILE A 5 11.99 23.83 -42.79
C ILE A 5 12.75 23.00 -41.75
N ARG A 6 13.86 22.35 -42.13
CA ARG A 6 14.72 21.61 -41.19
C ARG A 6 15.44 22.54 -40.22
N SER A 7 15.96 23.67 -40.70
CA SER A 7 16.58 24.71 -39.88
C SER A 7 15.59 25.35 -38.89
N MET A 8 14.33 25.58 -39.30
CA MET A 8 13.29 26.08 -38.41
C MET A 8 12.94 25.09 -37.29
N ARG A 9 12.92 23.77 -37.58
CA ARG A 9 12.67 22.71 -36.58
C ARG A 9 13.81 22.59 -35.56
N GLU A 10 15.04 22.88 -35.95
CA GLU A 10 16.21 22.90 -35.06
C GLU A 10 16.33 24.22 -34.27
N SER A 11 15.72 25.30 -34.77
CA SER A 11 15.73 26.63 -34.14
C SER A 11 14.55 26.92 -33.21
N LEU A 12 13.52 26.07 -33.19
CA LEU A 12 12.49 26.19 -32.16
C LEU A 12 13.16 25.73 -30.85
N PRO A 13 13.41 26.62 -29.88
CA PRO A 13 13.61 26.14 -28.52
C PRO A 13 12.40 25.26 -28.23
N ASN A 14 12.63 24.02 -27.78
CA ASN A 14 11.57 23.20 -27.22
C ASN A 14 10.93 24.08 -26.15
N VAL A 15 9.76 24.66 -26.42
CA VAL A 15 9.05 25.51 -25.45
C VAL A 15 8.74 24.68 -24.19
N LEU A 16 8.71 23.35 -24.36
CA LEU A 16 8.64 22.33 -23.31
C LEU A 16 9.90 22.21 -22.44
N ASP A 17 11.09 22.62 -22.91
CA ASP A 17 12.35 22.61 -22.15
C ASP A 17 12.53 23.88 -21.29
N SER A 18 11.67 24.89 -21.47
CA SER A 18 11.74 26.18 -20.73
C SER A 18 11.21 26.09 -19.29
N TYR A 19 10.47 25.02 -18.95
CA TYR A 19 9.99 24.73 -17.60
C TYR A 19 10.51 23.37 -17.16
N LYS A 20 11.79 23.28 -16.79
CA LYS A 20 12.36 22.05 -16.20
C LYS A 20 11.86 21.84 -14.77
N ILE A 21 10.60 21.45 -14.62
CA ILE A 21 10.09 20.91 -13.35
C ILE A 21 10.85 19.60 -13.10
N SER A 22 11.52 19.48 -11.94
CA SER A 22 12.21 18.25 -11.59
C SER A 22 11.21 17.11 -11.38
N LYS A 23 11.55 15.86 -11.75
CA LYS A 23 10.66 14.70 -11.55
C LYS A 23 10.14 14.58 -10.09
N PRO A 24 10.95 14.82 -9.04
CA PRO A 24 10.47 14.83 -7.66
C PRO A 24 9.49 15.98 -7.36
N LEU A 25 9.74 17.18 -7.89
CA LEU A 25 8.82 18.31 -7.72
C LEU A 25 7.48 18.03 -8.41
N PHE A 26 7.51 17.44 -9.60
CA PHE A 26 6.31 17.01 -10.30
C PHE A 26 5.52 15.97 -9.50
N ALA A 27 6.18 14.95 -8.97
CA ALA A 27 5.55 13.94 -8.11
C ALA A 27 4.94 14.55 -6.84
N PHE A 28 5.63 15.51 -6.21
CA PHE A 28 5.11 16.22 -5.04
C PHE A 28 3.85 17.05 -5.36
N ILE A 29 3.85 17.78 -6.48
CA ILE A 29 2.66 18.53 -6.94
C ILE A 29 1.48 17.58 -7.19
N LEU A 30 1.74 16.43 -7.82
CA LEU A 30 0.72 15.42 -8.05
C LEU A 30 0.14 14.88 -6.73
N LEU A 31 0.96 14.61 -5.72
CA LEU A 31 0.47 14.17 -4.41
C LEU A 31 -0.44 15.20 -3.75
N LEU A 32 -0.12 16.50 -3.85
CA LEU A 32 -0.97 17.55 -3.31
C LEU A 32 -2.31 17.64 -4.05
N PHE A 33 -2.28 17.56 -5.38
CA PHE A 33 -3.50 17.55 -6.19
C PHE A 33 -4.38 16.35 -5.86
N ASP A 34 -3.79 15.17 -5.72
CA ASP A 34 -4.52 13.95 -5.43
C ASP A 34 -5.06 13.94 -3.99
N ALA A 35 -4.35 14.54 -3.03
CA ALA A 35 -4.86 14.74 -1.68
C ALA A 35 -6.12 15.61 -1.66
N ILE A 36 -6.15 16.68 -2.48
CA ILE A 36 -7.35 17.49 -2.66
C ILE A 36 -8.46 16.66 -3.32
N LEU A 37 -8.15 15.89 -4.36
CA LEU A 37 -9.12 15.02 -5.03
C LEU A 37 -9.74 14.01 -4.06
N VAL A 38 -8.92 13.37 -3.21
CA VAL A 38 -9.38 12.45 -2.16
C VAL A 38 -10.29 13.16 -1.18
N ALA A 39 -9.94 14.35 -0.71
CA ALA A 39 -10.79 15.14 0.19
C ALA A 39 -12.15 15.49 -0.44
N LEU A 40 -12.15 15.84 -1.75
CA LEU A 40 -13.37 16.08 -2.51
C LEU A 40 -14.20 14.78 -2.66
N ILE A 41 -13.57 13.64 -2.92
CA ILE A 41 -14.27 12.35 -3.02
C ILE A 41 -14.94 12.01 -1.69
N ILE A 42 -14.24 12.15 -0.56
CA ILE A 42 -14.82 11.92 0.78
C ILE A 42 -16.03 12.84 1.01
N SER A 43 -15.95 14.09 0.57
CA SER A 43 -16.98 15.10 0.84
C SER A 43 -18.21 14.96 -0.05
N TYR A 44 -18.04 14.52 -1.30
CA TYR A 44 -19.09 14.61 -2.33
C TYR A 44 -19.53 13.27 -2.92
N VAL A 45 -18.78 12.19 -2.72
CA VAL A 45 -19.12 10.87 -3.27
C VAL A 45 -19.66 9.97 -2.16
N PRO A 46 -20.86 9.38 -2.32
CA PRO A 46 -21.41 8.48 -1.32
C PRO A 46 -20.51 7.28 -1.04
N TYR A 47 -20.32 7.01 0.25
CA TYR A 47 -19.68 5.78 0.72
C TYR A 47 -20.43 4.54 0.22
N THR A 48 -19.70 3.51 -0.20
CA THR A 48 -20.29 2.23 -0.63
C THR A 48 -19.96 1.16 0.40
N LYS A 49 -20.96 0.78 1.19
CA LYS A 49 -20.84 -0.32 2.15
C LYS A 49 -20.62 -1.65 1.41
N ILE A 50 -19.46 -2.27 1.63
CA ILE A 50 -19.15 -3.62 1.16
C ILE A 50 -18.68 -4.47 2.34
N ASP A 51 -17.43 -4.31 2.77
CA ASP A 51 -16.84 -5.21 3.77
C ASP A 51 -16.69 -4.57 5.17
N TRP A 52 -16.78 -3.24 5.29
CA TRP A 52 -16.49 -2.51 6.54
C TRP A 52 -17.25 -3.07 7.74
N ASP A 53 -18.55 -3.27 7.62
CA ASP A 53 -19.38 -3.75 8.73
C ASP A 53 -18.98 -5.18 9.14
N ALA A 54 -18.69 -6.05 8.16
CA ALA A 54 -18.18 -7.37 8.45
C ALA A 54 -16.82 -7.32 9.16
N TYR A 55 -15.93 -6.40 8.76
CA TYR A 55 -14.66 -6.18 9.45
C TYR A 55 -14.87 -5.72 10.90
N MET A 56 -15.78 -4.77 11.12
CA MET A 56 -16.07 -4.25 12.46
C MET A 56 -16.70 -5.30 13.36
N SER A 57 -17.62 -6.13 12.87
CA SER A 57 -18.19 -7.24 13.65
C SER A 57 -17.14 -8.29 14.03
N GLN A 58 -16.23 -8.63 13.12
CA GLN A 58 -15.13 -9.57 13.42
C GLN A 58 -14.17 -8.99 14.47
N VAL A 59 -13.90 -7.69 14.41
CA VAL A 59 -13.04 -6.98 15.36
C VAL A 59 -13.72 -6.88 16.73
N GLU A 60 -15.01 -6.63 16.79
CA GLU A 60 -15.79 -6.59 18.03
C GLU A 60 -15.73 -7.93 18.77
N GLY A 61 -15.98 -9.05 18.09
CA GLY A 61 -15.83 -10.39 18.69
C GLY A 61 -14.42 -10.63 19.24
N PHE A 62 -13.39 -10.21 18.51
CA PHE A 62 -12.01 -10.29 18.98
C PHE A 62 -11.75 -9.42 20.24
N LEU A 63 -12.29 -8.20 20.27
CA LEU A 63 -12.16 -7.30 21.43
C LEU A 63 -12.92 -7.82 22.65
N ASP A 64 -14.03 -8.53 22.44
CA ASP A 64 -14.82 -9.20 23.49
C ASP A 64 -14.17 -10.47 24.03
N GLY A 65 -13.03 -10.87 23.48
CA GLY A 65 -12.21 -11.97 23.99
C GLY A 65 -12.30 -13.26 23.19
N GLU A 66 -13.04 -13.29 22.06
CA GLU A 66 -13.07 -14.45 21.18
C GLU A 66 -11.69 -14.69 20.54
N ARG A 67 -11.25 -15.94 20.55
CA ARG A 67 -9.94 -16.37 20.02
C ARG A 67 -10.07 -17.48 18.99
N ASP A 68 -11.19 -18.19 18.98
CA ASP A 68 -11.50 -19.16 17.94
C ASP A 68 -11.90 -18.42 16.65
N TYR A 69 -11.01 -18.46 15.65
CA TYR A 69 -11.23 -17.85 14.34
C TYR A 69 -12.51 -18.34 13.65
N THR A 70 -12.94 -19.57 13.93
CA THR A 70 -14.16 -20.10 13.35
C THR A 70 -15.41 -19.41 13.89
N ASN A 71 -15.32 -18.75 15.05
CA ASN A 71 -16.41 -17.99 15.66
C ASN A 71 -16.36 -16.49 15.33
N LEU A 72 -15.23 -15.96 14.88
CA LEU A 72 -15.11 -14.58 14.38
C LEU A 72 -15.80 -14.43 13.02
N LYS A 73 -17.07 -14.01 13.01
CA LYS A 73 -17.90 -13.87 11.79
C LYS A 73 -18.50 -12.47 11.68
N GLY A 74 -18.67 -12.02 10.45
CA GLY A 74 -19.49 -10.86 10.11
C GLY A 74 -20.61 -11.25 9.15
N ASP A 75 -21.33 -10.25 8.64
CA ASP A 75 -22.43 -10.45 7.67
C ASP A 75 -22.02 -11.22 6.40
N THR A 76 -20.72 -11.22 6.07
CA THR A 76 -20.14 -11.91 4.91
C THR A 76 -19.57 -13.29 5.23
N GLY A 77 -19.75 -13.79 6.45
CA GLY A 77 -19.23 -15.09 6.91
C GLY A 77 -17.99 -14.99 7.81
N PRO A 78 -17.27 -16.11 8.00
CA PRO A 78 -16.13 -16.17 8.91
C PRO A 78 -14.95 -15.34 8.44
N LEU A 79 -14.11 -14.94 9.40
CA LEU A 79 -12.85 -14.28 9.17
C LEU A 79 -11.91 -15.20 8.39
N VAL A 80 -11.44 -14.72 7.24
CA VAL A 80 -10.48 -15.44 6.37
C VAL A 80 -9.11 -14.77 6.29
N TYR A 81 -8.94 -13.63 6.98
CA TYR A 81 -7.66 -12.92 7.02
C TYR A 81 -6.81 -13.39 8.21
N PRO A 82 -5.48 -13.34 8.11
CA PRO A 82 -4.61 -13.70 9.23
C PRO A 82 -4.66 -12.65 10.35
N ALA A 83 -4.07 -12.97 11.50
CA ALA A 83 -4.16 -12.17 12.73
C ALA A 83 -3.75 -10.70 12.61
N GLY A 84 -2.87 -10.36 11.67
CA GLY A 84 -2.48 -8.96 11.43
C GLY A 84 -3.67 -8.08 11.08
N PHE A 85 -4.68 -8.62 10.40
CA PHE A 85 -5.95 -7.92 10.14
C PHE A 85 -6.63 -7.48 11.44
N LEU A 86 -6.80 -8.39 12.39
CA LEU A 86 -7.49 -8.11 13.66
C LEU A 86 -6.75 -7.03 14.45
N TYR A 87 -5.42 -7.08 14.51
CA TYR A 87 -4.64 -6.05 15.20
C TYR A 87 -4.75 -4.69 14.54
N VAL A 88 -4.63 -4.62 13.21
CA VAL A 88 -4.75 -3.36 12.46
C VAL A 88 -6.15 -2.76 12.65
N TYR A 89 -7.20 -3.55 12.45
CA TYR A 89 -8.56 -3.03 12.54
C TYR A 89 -9.02 -2.77 13.98
N SER A 90 -8.44 -3.43 14.98
CA SER A 90 -8.63 -3.05 16.39
C SER A 90 -8.09 -1.65 16.68
N ILE A 91 -6.93 -1.29 16.11
CA ILE A 91 -6.38 0.07 16.21
C ILE A 91 -7.28 1.07 15.48
N ILE A 92 -7.77 0.73 14.29
CA ILE A 92 -8.71 1.58 13.55
C ILE A 92 -9.99 1.80 14.36
N GLN A 93 -10.56 0.74 14.94
CA GLN A 93 -11.75 0.83 15.79
C GLN A 93 -11.49 1.74 17.00
N PHE A 94 -10.34 1.61 17.65
CA PHE A 94 -9.95 2.47 18.77
C PHE A 94 -9.82 3.95 18.36
N ILE A 95 -9.25 4.25 17.19
CA ILE A 95 -9.04 5.64 16.73
C ILE A 95 -10.33 6.27 16.21
N THR A 96 -11.14 5.50 15.48
CA THR A 96 -12.31 6.02 14.73
C THR A 96 -13.62 5.83 15.49
N GLY A 97 -13.65 4.97 16.51
CA GLY A 97 -14.89 4.55 17.17
C GLY A 97 -15.89 3.87 16.21
N GLY A 98 -15.40 3.28 15.11
CA GLY A 98 -16.21 2.68 14.05
C GLY A 98 -16.88 3.69 13.11
N GLN A 99 -16.59 4.98 13.26
CA GLN A 99 -17.19 6.02 12.41
C GLN A 99 -16.62 5.96 11.00
N VAL A 100 -17.49 5.69 10.02
CA VAL A 100 -17.11 5.56 8.60
C VAL A 100 -16.39 6.80 8.09
N TYR A 101 -16.86 8.01 8.42
CA TYR A 101 -16.21 9.25 7.96
C TYR A 101 -14.76 9.36 8.44
N LEU A 102 -14.49 9.08 9.72
CA LEU A 102 -13.13 9.09 10.26
C LEU A 102 -12.27 8.00 9.63
N ALA A 103 -12.84 6.82 9.37
CA ALA A 103 -12.17 5.77 8.63
C ALA A 103 -11.85 6.20 7.19
N GLN A 104 -12.76 6.88 6.48
CA GLN A 104 -12.50 7.41 5.14
C GLN A 104 -11.34 8.41 5.13
N VAL A 105 -11.24 9.28 6.14
CA VAL A 105 -10.10 10.20 6.30
C VAL A 105 -8.81 9.42 6.53
N LEU A 106 -8.82 8.42 7.41
CA LEU A 106 -7.66 7.57 7.69
C LEU A 106 -7.19 6.83 6.43
N PHE A 107 -8.11 6.21 5.69
CA PHE A 107 -7.80 5.52 4.44
C PHE A 107 -7.40 6.49 3.31
N GLY A 108 -7.88 7.73 3.34
CA GLY A 108 -7.42 8.80 2.45
C GLY A 108 -5.96 9.15 2.70
N ILE A 109 -5.55 9.30 3.97
CA ILE A 109 -4.14 9.49 4.34
C ILE A 109 -3.31 8.28 3.91
N LEU A 110 -3.79 7.07 4.20
CA LEU A 110 -3.16 5.81 3.82
C LEU A 110 -2.92 5.73 2.30
N TYR A 111 -3.91 6.16 1.50
CA TYR A 111 -3.80 6.23 0.04
C TYR A 111 -2.68 7.18 -0.41
N ILE A 112 -2.63 8.39 0.15
CA ILE A 112 -1.62 9.39 -0.23
C ILE A 112 -0.21 8.93 0.16
N VAL A 113 -0.05 8.32 1.33
CA VAL A 113 1.22 7.72 1.76
C VAL A 113 1.63 6.60 0.80
N ASN A 114 0.73 5.68 0.49
CA ASN A 114 0.99 4.59 -0.44
C ASN A 114 1.36 5.11 -1.84
N LEU A 115 0.65 6.11 -2.35
CA LEU A 115 0.95 6.74 -3.64
C LEU A 115 2.35 7.38 -3.62
N GLY A 116 2.72 8.05 -2.54
CA GLY A 116 4.06 8.63 -2.37
C GLY A 116 5.16 7.57 -2.40
N ILE A 117 4.95 6.43 -1.75
CA ILE A 117 5.88 5.29 -1.79
C ILE A 117 5.99 4.74 -3.23
N VAL A 118 4.88 4.59 -3.94
CA VAL A 118 4.85 4.14 -5.34
C VAL A 118 5.59 5.13 -6.25
N PHE A 119 5.40 6.44 -6.06
CA PHE A 119 6.17 7.45 -6.77
C PHE A 119 7.66 7.35 -6.48
N PHE A 120 8.04 7.16 -5.22
CA PHE A 120 9.44 6.93 -4.86
C PHE A 120 10.03 5.73 -5.61
N ILE A 121 9.33 4.59 -5.64
CA ILE A 121 9.76 3.38 -6.36
C ILE A 121 9.99 3.69 -7.84
N TYR A 122 9.03 4.35 -8.50
CA TYR A 122 9.15 4.69 -9.92
C TYR A 122 10.27 5.68 -10.22
N LEU A 123 10.44 6.72 -9.38
CA LEU A 123 11.52 7.68 -9.52
C LEU A 123 12.90 7.06 -9.28
N LYS A 124 12.99 6.10 -8.35
CA LYS A 124 14.25 5.41 -8.01
C LYS A 124 14.66 4.41 -9.08
N THR A 125 13.70 3.75 -9.71
CA THR A 125 13.95 2.73 -10.75
C THR A 125 14.06 3.30 -12.16
N ASP A 126 13.55 4.52 -12.39
CA ASP A 126 13.51 5.22 -13.68
C ASP A 126 12.93 4.38 -14.85
N VAL A 127 12.02 3.45 -14.53
CA VAL A 127 11.42 2.52 -15.50
C VAL A 127 10.27 3.11 -16.31
N LEU A 128 9.64 4.19 -15.82
CA LEU A 128 8.50 4.84 -16.46
C LEU A 128 8.82 6.28 -16.86
N PRO A 129 8.22 6.78 -17.95
CA PRO A 129 8.31 8.19 -18.28
C PRO A 129 7.58 9.04 -17.21
N TRP A 130 8.07 10.25 -16.98
CA TRP A 130 7.59 11.13 -15.90
C TRP A 130 6.08 11.42 -15.96
N TRP A 131 5.49 11.49 -17.16
CA TRP A 131 4.06 11.74 -17.34
C TRP A 131 3.19 10.57 -16.86
N ALA A 132 3.72 9.35 -16.78
CA ALA A 132 2.97 8.18 -16.33
C ALA A 132 2.57 8.29 -14.85
N LEU A 133 3.29 9.08 -14.05
CA LEU A 133 2.92 9.37 -12.66
C LEU A 133 1.55 10.04 -12.56
N GLY A 134 1.18 10.88 -13.55
CA GLY A 134 -0.14 11.50 -13.61
C GLY A 134 -1.26 10.48 -13.84
N LEU A 135 -1.01 9.43 -14.61
CA LEU A 135 -2.01 8.37 -14.83
C LEU A 135 -2.27 7.54 -13.58
N LEU A 136 -1.27 7.38 -12.71
CA LEU A 136 -1.43 6.67 -11.43
C LEU A 136 -2.41 7.41 -10.50
N CYS A 137 -2.34 8.75 -10.45
CA CYS A 137 -3.28 9.60 -9.72
C CYS A 137 -4.71 9.50 -10.26
N LEU A 138 -4.90 9.32 -11.56
CA LEU A 138 -6.26 9.33 -12.14
C LEU A 138 -7.01 7.99 -12.02
N SER A 139 -6.47 7.03 -11.26
CA SER A 139 -7.08 5.72 -11.10
C SER A 139 -8.33 5.78 -10.22
N LYS A 140 -9.50 5.86 -10.85
CA LYS A 140 -10.82 5.78 -10.17
C LYS A 140 -10.97 4.51 -9.32
N ARG A 141 -10.37 3.40 -9.77
CA ARG A 141 -10.44 2.11 -9.05
C ARG A 141 -9.70 2.18 -7.72
N LEU A 142 -8.51 2.78 -7.66
CA LEU A 142 -7.75 2.88 -6.42
C LEU A 142 -8.46 3.79 -5.41
N HIS A 143 -8.94 4.94 -5.85
CA HIS A 143 -9.77 5.84 -5.04
C HIS A 143 -10.97 5.12 -4.42
N SER A 144 -11.68 4.33 -5.24
CA SER A 144 -12.82 3.56 -4.76
C SER A 144 -12.44 2.50 -3.74
N ILE A 145 -11.34 1.76 -3.95
CA ILE A 145 -10.87 0.71 -3.03
C ILE A 145 -10.46 1.30 -1.68
N PHE A 146 -9.67 2.36 -1.67
CA PHE A 146 -9.18 2.99 -0.44
C PHE A 146 -10.30 3.73 0.28
N VAL A 147 -10.98 4.66 -0.41
CA VAL A 147 -11.76 5.71 0.26
C VAL A 147 -13.25 5.40 0.30
N LEU A 148 -13.78 4.65 -0.67
CA LEU A 148 -15.22 4.38 -0.76
C LEU A 148 -15.63 3.01 -0.24
N ARG A 149 -14.68 2.08 -0.10
CA ARG A 149 -14.92 0.69 0.32
C ARG A 149 -14.13 0.26 1.54
N LEU A 150 -13.05 0.98 1.88
CA LEU A 150 -12.23 0.75 3.07
C LEU A 150 -11.68 -0.69 3.14
N PHE A 151 -11.16 -1.20 2.02
CA PHE A 151 -10.70 -2.61 1.96
C PHE A 151 -9.39 -2.85 2.70
N ASN A 152 -9.28 -4.02 3.34
CA ASN A 152 -8.06 -4.48 4.02
C ASN A 152 -6.81 -4.49 3.10
N ASP A 153 -6.99 -4.70 1.79
CA ASP A 153 -5.91 -4.65 0.80
C ASP A 153 -5.08 -3.37 0.87
N CYS A 154 -5.65 -2.26 1.32
CA CYS A 154 -4.97 -0.97 1.40
C CYS A 154 -3.74 -1.02 2.33
N PHE A 155 -3.89 -1.64 3.51
CA PHE A 155 -2.79 -1.78 4.47
C PHE A 155 -1.76 -2.79 3.98
N ALA A 156 -2.22 -3.95 3.49
CA ALA A 156 -1.35 -5.00 2.97
C ALA A 156 -0.47 -4.48 1.82
N MET A 157 -1.07 -3.77 0.86
CA MET A 157 -0.36 -3.23 -0.29
C MET A 157 0.58 -2.08 0.09
N MET A 158 0.22 -1.21 1.04
CA MET A 158 1.12 -0.16 1.50
C MET A 158 2.38 -0.74 2.16
N LEU A 159 2.23 -1.75 3.02
CA LEU A 159 3.37 -2.43 3.64
C LEU A 159 4.21 -3.16 2.59
N LEU A 160 3.59 -3.83 1.62
CA LEU A 160 4.31 -4.45 0.51
C LEU A 160 5.12 -3.41 -0.29
N HIS A 161 4.53 -2.29 -0.68
CA HIS A 161 5.26 -1.23 -1.40
C HIS A 161 6.37 -0.64 -0.54
N THR A 162 6.15 -0.47 0.77
CA THR A 162 7.20 -0.05 1.71
C THR A 162 8.36 -1.05 1.73
N SER A 163 8.06 -2.35 1.77
CA SER A 163 9.07 -3.41 1.69
C SER A 163 9.88 -3.31 0.39
N VAL A 164 9.23 -3.12 -0.75
CA VAL A 164 9.89 -2.91 -2.04
C VAL A 164 10.77 -1.66 -2.03
N ALA A 165 10.29 -0.55 -1.48
CA ALA A 165 11.07 0.68 -1.36
C ALA A 165 12.33 0.48 -0.50
N LEU A 166 12.23 -0.29 0.59
CA LEU A 166 13.36 -0.65 1.44
C LEU A 166 14.37 -1.58 0.74
N LEU A 167 13.90 -2.51 -0.10
CA LEU A 167 14.79 -3.34 -0.93
C LEU A 167 15.59 -2.48 -1.93
N LEU A 168 14.95 -1.47 -2.53
CA LEU A 168 15.64 -0.51 -3.42
C LEU A 168 16.65 0.39 -2.69
N LEU A 169 16.53 0.50 -1.36
CA LEU A 169 17.47 1.18 -0.48
C LEU A 169 18.47 0.21 0.18
N GLU A 170 18.49 -1.06 -0.24
CA GLU A 170 19.38 -2.11 0.28
C GLU A 170 19.19 -2.43 1.78
N HIS A 171 18.06 -2.05 2.37
CA HIS A 171 17.69 -2.36 3.75
C HIS A 171 16.97 -3.72 3.86
N TRP A 172 17.67 -4.79 3.49
CA TRP A 172 17.11 -6.15 3.33
C TRP A 172 16.38 -6.69 4.56
N TYR A 173 16.96 -6.60 5.76
CA TYR A 173 16.34 -7.15 6.97
C TYR A 173 15.03 -6.43 7.33
N LEU A 174 15.02 -5.09 7.26
CA LEU A 174 13.82 -4.30 7.52
C LEU A 174 12.76 -4.57 6.46
N ALA A 175 13.16 -4.66 5.18
CA ALA A 175 12.25 -5.02 4.11
C ALA A 175 11.56 -6.37 4.35
N MET A 176 12.30 -7.37 4.85
CA MET A 176 11.74 -8.69 5.18
C MET A 176 10.79 -8.66 6.38
N ILE A 177 11.09 -7.86 7.41
CA ILE A 177 10.18 -7.67 8.55
C ILE A 177 8.87 -7.03 8.07
N ILE A 178 8.95 -5.97 7.26
CA ILE A 178 7.78 -5.29 6.70
C ILE A 178 7.01 -6.19 5.73
N PHE A 179 7.70 -7.00 4.92
CA PHE A 179 7.07 -7.99 4.05
C PHE A 179 6.28 -9.02 4.86
N SER A 180 6.85 -9.51 5.95
CA SER A 180 6.17 -10.43 6.86
C SER A 180 4.92 -9.79 7.49
N ALA A 181 5.02 -8.53 7.92
CA ALA A 181 3.87 -7.78 8.42
C ALA A 181 2.77 -7.59 7.36
N ALA A 182 3.12 -7.45 6.07
CA ALA A 182 2.13 -7.39 4.99
C ALA A 182 1.40 -8.74 4.80
N VAL A 183 2.15 -9.85 4.85
CA VAL A 183 1.59 -11.22 4.75
C VAL A 183 0.62 -11.51 5.88
N SER A 184 0.88 -11.04 7.10
CA SER A 184 -0.01 -11.29 8.24
C SER A 184 -1.31 -10.48 8.18
N ILE A 185 -1.40 -9.45 7.35
CA ILE A 185 -2.64 -8.71 7.10
C ILE A 185 -3.45 -9.37 5.98
N LYS A 186 -2.78 -9.80 4.91
CA LYS A 186 -3.44 -10.49 3.79
C LYS A 186 -2.50 -11.46 3.09
N MET A 187 -2.94 -12.72 2.97
CA MET A 187 -2.12 -13.83 2.45
C MET A 187 -1.74 -13.70 0.97
N ASN A 188 -2.50 -12.94 0.18
CA ASN A 188 -2.20 -12.71 -1.25
C ASN A 188 -0.83 -12.03 -1.47
N VAL A 189 -0.25 -11.40 -0.45
CA VAL A 189 1.13 -10.88 -0.50
C VAL A 189 2.17 -12.00 -0.65
N LEU A 190 1.85 -13.24 -0.26
CA LEU A 190 2.73 -14.41 -0.48
C LEU A 190 3.06 -14.66 -1.95
N LEU A 191 2.22 -14.18 -2.88
CA LEU A 191 2.49 -14.27 -4.32
C LEU A 191 3.78 -13.54 -4.73
N TYR A 192 4.26 -12.60 -3.92
CA TYR A 192 5.53 -11.89 -4.13
C TYR A 192 6.73 -12.60 -3.50
N ALA A 193 6.53 -13.66 -2.72
CA ALA A 193 7.62 -14.38 -2.04
C ALA A 193 8.59 -15.08 -3.01
N PRO A 194 8.16 -15.76 -4.10
CA PRO A 194 9.09 -16.38 -5.04
C PRO A 194 10.09 -15.41 -5.69
N PRO A 195 9.67 -14.28 -6.30
CA PRO A 195 10.64 -13.32 -6.85
C PRO A 195 11.50 -12.67 -5.76
N LEU A 196 10.95 -12.40 -4.58
CA LEU A 196 11.71 -11.86 -3.45
C LEU A 196 12.84 -12.81 -3.02
N PHE A 197 12.55 -14.11 -2.91
CA PHE A 197 13.55 -15.11 -2.56
C PHE A 197 14.69 -15.18 -3.59
N LEU A 198 14.37 -15.12 -4.88
CA LEU A 198 15.38 -15.06 -5.94
C LEU A 198 16.25 -13.80 -5.83
N LEU A 199 15.64 -12.64 -5.53
CA LEU A 199 16.38 -11.41 -5.29
C LEU A 199 17.31 -11.52 -4.08
N MET A 200 16.86 -12.15 -2.99
CA MET A 200 17.68 -12.38 -1.80
C MET A 200 18.87 -13.29 -2.09
N LEU A 201 18.69 -14.39 -2.83
CA LEU A 201 19.79 -15.28 -3.22
C LEU A 201 20.84 -14.59 -4.09
N LYS A 202 20.42 -13.59 -4.89
CA LYS A 202 21.31 -12.81 -5.74
C LYS A 202 21.98 -11.64 -4.99
N GLY A 203 21.26 -11.02 -4.05
CA GLY A 203 21.67 -9.78 -3.37
C GLY A 203 22.33 -9.99 -2.00
N MET A 204 22.19 -11.17 -1.39
CA MET A 204 22.69 -11.45 -0.04
C MET A 204 23.54 -12.72 -0.02
N SER A 205 24.40 -12.85 1.01
CA SER A 205 25.05 -14.12 1.33
C SER A 205 24.04 -15.14 1.88
N ILE A 206 24.33 -16.44 1.74
CA ILE A 206 23.45 -17.50 2.25
C ILE A 206 23.13 -17.35 3.75
N LYS A 207 24.10 -16.90 4.55
CA LYS A 207 23.91 -16.59 5.98
C LYS A 207 22.96 -15.41 6.18
N GLY A 208 23.11 -14.35 5.38
CA GLY A 208 22.22 -13.20 5.41
C GLY A 208 20.78 -13.56 5.06
N VAL A 209 20.59 -14.39 4.02
CA VAL A 209 19.28 -14.93 3.64
C VAL A 209 18.65 -15.68 4.81
N PHE A 210 19.41 -16.57 5.46
CA PHE A 210 18.93 -17.32 6.62
C PHE A 210 18.46 -16.42 7.76
N PHE A 211 19.26 -15.42 8.15
CA PHE A 211 18.87 -14.49 9.23
C PHE A 211 17.68 -13.61 8.86
N ALA A 212 17.57 -13.19 7.61
CA ALA A 212 16.43 -12.39 7.14
C ALA A 212 15.13 -13.19 7.13
N LEU A 213 15.19 -14.47 6.73
CA LEU A 213 14.07 -15.40 6.82
C LEU A 213 13.69 -15.70 8.27
N LEU A 214 14.66 -15.89 9.16
CA LEU A 214 14.41 -16.11 10.59
C LEU A 214 13.70 -14.90 11.22
N GLY A 215 14.15 -13.69 10.89
CA GLY A 215 13.49 -12.45 11.33
C GLY A 215 12.03 -12.38 10.84
N ALA A 216 11.79 -12.67 9.55
CA ALA A 216 10.43 -12.71 9.00
C ALA A 216 9.55 -13.79 9.66
N ALA A 217 10.09 -14.99 9.92
CA ALA A 217 9.38 -16.10 10.56
C ALA A 217 9.00 -15.80 12.01
N SER A 218 9.89 -15.17 12.78
CA SER A 218 9.62 -14.82 14.17
C SER A 218 8.39 -13.91 14.35
N LEU A 219 8.12 -13.06 13.37
CA LEU A 219 6.92 -12.21 13.36
C LEU A 219 5.65 -13.03 13.09
N GLN A 220 5.72 -14.03 12.21
CA GLN A 220 4.59 -14.93 11.93
C GLN A 220 4.30 -15.86 13.11
N ASP A 221 5.31 -16.42 13.76
CA ASP A 221 5.12 -17.33 14.89
C ASP A 221 4.38 -16.67 16.05
N ASN A 222 4.71 -15.40 16.36
CA ASN A 222 3.99 -14.62 17.36
C ASN A 222 2.52 -14.37 16.99
N MET A 223 2.20 -14.31 15.70
CA MET A 223 0.84 -14.12 15.19
C MET A 223 0.05 -15.44 15.14
N VAL A 224 0.71 -16.57 14.88
CA VAL A 224 0.13 -17.91 14.90
C VAL A 224 -0.12 -18.40 16.33
N LEU A 225 0.72 -18.02 17.29
CA LEU A 225 0.53 -18.39 18.71
C LEU A 225 -0.75 -17.80 19.32
N PHE A 226 -1.29 -16.73 18.72
CA PHE A 226 -2.58 -16.17 19.12
C PHE A 226 -3.75 -17.12 18.81
N ASP A 227 -3.63 -17.93 17.75
CA ASP A 227 -4.64 -18.87 17.24
C ASP A 227 -4.67 -20.19 18.05
N ARG A 228 -3.64 -20.48 18.85
CA ARG A 228 -3.49 -21.77 19.57
C ARG A 228 -3.76 -21.72 21.07
N LYS A 229 -4.21 -20.59 21.63
CA LYS A 229 -4.55 -20.54 23.06
C LYS A 229 -5.96 -21.11 23.30
N GLU A 230 -6.04 -22.43 23.26
CA GLU A 230 -7.01 -23.26 23.99
C GLU A 230 -6.25 -24.23 24.90
#